data_AF-A0A920TJL9-F1
#
_entry.id   AF-A0A920TJL9-F1
#
_cell.length_a   1.000
_cell.length_b   1.000
_cell.length_c   1.000
_cell.angle_alpha   90.00
_cell.angle_beta   90.00
_cell.angle_gamma   90.00
#
_symmetry.space_group_name_H-M   'P 1'
#
loop_
_entity.id
_entity.type
_entity.pdbx_description
1 polymer ?
#
loop_
_entity_poly.entity_id
_entity_poly.type
_entity_poly.pdbx_seq_one_letter_code
_entity_poly.pdbx_strand_id
1 'polypeptide(L)'
;MLNLIYPIKNKEEITQALSSTFGLAYFAFAKYVVQEIKGIREMALAALQDKEFDTFKIKTRRPDQQFLFTAQQVNEDVGHSS
;
A
#
# COMPACT_ATOMS: atom_id res chain seq x y z
N MET A 1 -4.87 17.78 -9.67
CA MET A 1 -4.50 16.52 -10.37
C MET A 1 -5.42 15.44 -9.80
N LEU A 2 -6.25 14.79 -10.61
CA LEU A 2 -7.24 13.82 -10.13
C LEU A 2 -6.53 12.62 -9.47
N ASN A 3 -6.72 12.42 -8.17
CA ASN A 3 -6.38 11.14 -7.53
C ASN A 3 -7.34 10.07 -8.07
N LEU A 4 -6.84 9.21 -8.95
CA LEU A 4 -7.52 7.99 -9.41
C LEU A 4 -7.67 7.03 -8.23
N ILE A 5 -8.63 7.26 -7.34
CA ILE A 5 -9.16 6.23 -6.45
C ILE A 5 -10.31 5.55 -7.19
N TYR A 6 -10.00 4.81 -8.26
CA TYR A 6 -11.00 3.92 -8.83
C TYR A 6 -11.12 2.72 -7.89
N PRO A 7 -12.30 2.46 -7.30
CA PRO A 7 -12.49 1.26 -6.50
C PRO A 7 -12.30 0.05 -7.40
N ILE A 8 -11.44 -0.88 -6.97
CA ILE A 8 -11.27 -2.17 -7.64
C ILE A 8 -12.62 -2.89 -7.53
N LYS A 9 -13.30 -3.03 -8.67
CA LYS A 9 -14.53 -3.82 -8.79
C LYS A 9 -14.17 -5.31 -8.83
N ASN A 10 -15.08 -6.17 -8.37
CA ASN A 10 -14.94 -7.64 -8.45
C ASN A 10 -13.69 -8.20 -7.73
N LYS A 11 -13.33 -7.63 -6.57
CA LYS A 11 -12.16 -8.08 -5.79
C LYS A 11 -12.15 -9.57 -5.51
N GLU A 12 -13.30 -10.16 -5.21
CA GLU A 12 -13.46 -11.59 -4.89
C GLU A 12 -13.12 -12.47 -6.10
N GLU A 13 -13.68 -12.16 -7.27
CA GLU A 13 -13.40 -12.88 -8.51
C GLU A 13 -11.92 -12.79 -8.90
N ILE A 14 -11.33 -11.59 -8.79
CA ILE A 14 -9.89 -11.38 -9.07
C ILE A 14 -9.04 -12.20 -8.10
N THR A 15 -9.40 -12.18 -6.80
CA THR A 15 -8.70 -12.95 -5.77
C THR A 15 -8.75 -14.44 -6.09
N GLN A 16 -9.91 -14.97 -6.47
CA GLN A 16 -10.10 -16.37 -6.80
C GLN A 16 -9.29 -16.79 -8.05
N ALA A 17 -9.33 -15.98 -9.10
CA ALA A 17 -8.59 -16.23 -10.34
C ALA A 17 -7.08 -16.22 -10.11
N LEU A 18 -6.56 -15.24 -9.37
CA LEU A 18 -5.12 -15.14 -9.10
C LEU A 18 -4.63 -16.21 -8.12
N SER A 19 -5.45 -16.59 -7.13
CA SER A 19 -5.08 -17.64 -6.17
C SER A 19 -4.97 -19.04 -6.79
N SER A 20 -5.63 -19.26 -7.93
CA SER A 20 -5.62 -20.55 -8.66
C SER A 20 -4.61 -20.59 -9.82
N THR A 21 -3.86 -19.51 -10.04
CA THR A 21 -2.88 -19.41 -11.14
C THR A 21 -1.52 -19.96 -10.69
N PHE A 22 -1.10 -21.08 -11.28
CA PHE A 22 0.24 -21.63 -11.06
C PHE A 22 1.34 -20.64 -11.46
N GLY A 23 2.41 -20.58 -10.67
CA GLY A 23 3.54 -19.68 -10.89
C GLY A 23 3.43 -18.32 -10.19
N LEU A 24 2.27 -17.99 -9.59
CA LEU A 24 2.13 -16.83 -8.71
C LEU A 24 2.45 -17.21 -7.26
N ALA A 25 3.52 -16.66 -6.70
CA ALA A 25 3.88 -16.91 -5.30
C ALA A 25 3.03 -16.09 -4.31
N TYR A 26 2.66 -14.86 -4.67
CA TYR A 26 1.88 -13.94 -3.85
C TYR A 26 1.34 -12.79 -4.68
N PHE A 27 0.17 -12.26 -4.33
CA PHE A 27 -0.37 -11.02 -4.88
C PHE A 27 -1.00 -10.16 -3.78
N ALA A 28 -1.09 -8.86 -4.04
CA ALA A 28 -1.77 -7.90 -3.18
C ALA A 28 -2.42 -6.80 -4.01
N PHE A 29 -3.57 -6.30 -3.56
CA PHE A 29 -4.15 -5.09 -4.12
C PHE A 29 -3.37 -3.88 -3.63
N ALA A 30 -2.93 -3.04 -4.57
CA ALA A 30 -2.20 -1.81 -4.29
C ALA A 30 -3.01 -0.59 -4.73
N LYS A 31 -2.73 0.57 -4.11
CA LYS A 31 -3.20 1.88 -4.55
C LYS A 31 -2.01 2.68 -5.06
N TYR A 32 -2.19 3.39 -6.16
CA TYR A 32 -1.20 4.36 -6.63
C TYR A 32 -1.34 5.65 -5.84
N VAL A 33 -0.20 6.23 -5.47
CA VAL A 33 -0.13 7.51 -4.75
C VAL A 33 1.04 8.31 -5.32
N VAL A 34 0.92 9.63 -5.27
CA VAL A 34 2.04 10.52 -5.55
C VAL A 34 3.18 10.18 -4.58
N GLN A 35 4.42 10.12 -5.08
CA GLN A 35 5.60 9.84 -4.26
C GLN A 35 5.97 11.08 -3.42
N GLU A 36 5.11 11.41 -2.46
CA GLU A 36 5.32 12.42 -1.44
C GLU A 36 4.92 11.86 -0.08
N ILE A 37 5.66 12.22 0.97
CA ILE A 37 5.49 11.59 2.28
C ILE A 37 4.07 11.81 2.86
N LYS A 38 3.49 12.99 2.62
CA LYS A 38 2.13 13.33 3.06
C LYS A 38 1.08 12.41 2.40
N GLY A 39 1.13 12.27 1.08
CA GLY A 39 0.23 11.39 0.34
C GLY A 39 0.38 9.93 0.77
N ILE A 40 1.61 9.46 1.01
CA ILE A 40 1.84 8.10 1.50
C ILE A 40 1.19 7.88 2.88
N ARG A 41 1.31 8.83 3.82
CA ARG A 41 0.65 8.75 5.14
C ARG A 41 -0.86 8.69 5.03
N GLU A 42 -1.46 9.64 4.30
CA GLU A 42 -2.92 9.72 4.15
C GLU A 42 -3.49 8.44 3.54
N MET A 43 -2.80 7.89 2.53
CA MET A 43 -3.20 6.65 1.90
C MET A 43 -2.99 5.41 2.78
N ALA A 44 -1.95 5.39 3.60
CA ALA A 44 -1.71 4.31 4.56
C ALA A 44 -2.78 4.30 5.66
N LEU A 45 -3.09 5.46 6.24
CA LEU A 45 -4.15 5.62 7.23
C LEU A 45 -5.50 5.16 6.66
N ALA A 46 -5.86 5.64 5.46
CA ALA A 46 -7.09 5.23 4.78
C ALA A 46 -7.13 3.73 4.40
N ALA A 47 -5.97 3.05 4.33
CA ALA A 47 -5.91 1.60 4.08
C ALA A 47 -6.05 0.76 5.36
N LEU A 48 -5.78 1.36 6.52
CA LEU A 48 -5.82 0.73 7.83
C LEU A 48 -7.11 1.04 8.59
N GLN A 49 -7.76 2.18 8.31
CA GLN A 49 -8.94 2.68 9.03
C GLN A 49 -10.08 1.66 9.19
N ASP A 50 -10.29 0.80 8.20
CA ASP A 50 -11.38 -0.19 8.21
C ASP A 50 -10.93 -1.59 8.70
N LYS A 51 -9.78 -1.69 9.39
CA LYS A 51 -9.20 -2.95 9.83
C LYS A 51 -8.90 -2.93 11.31
N GLU A 52 -9.30 -4.00 12.01
CA GLU A 52 -8.87 -4.25 13.38
C GLU A 52 -7.65 -5.18 13.36
N PHE A 53 -6.61 -4.81 14.11
CA PHE A 53 -5.39 -5.59 14.28
C PHE A 53 -4.72 -5.26 15.61
N ASP A 54 -4.14 -6.27 16.28
CA ASP A 54 -3.37 -6.05 17.52
C ASP A 54 -2.00 -5.42 17.23
N THR A 55 -1.40 -5.77 16.09
CA THR A 55 -0.10 -5.25 15.65
C THR A 55 -0.05 -5.17 14.12
N PHE A 56 0.73 -4.23 13.60
CA PHE A 56 1.01 -4.11 12.17
C PHE A 56 2.47 -3.75 11.93
N LYS A 57 2.91 -3.90 10.67
CA LYS A 57 4.26 -3.54 10.24
C LYS A 57 4.21 -2.79 8.92
N ILE A 58 4.88 -1.65 8.86
CA ILE A 58 5.14 -0.94 7.60
C ILE A 58 6.43 -1.47 6.97
N LYS A 59 6.38 -1.81 5.68
CA LYS A 59 7.53 -2.25 4.90
C LYS A 59 7.59 -1.52 3.57
N THR A 60 8.43 -0.49 3.51
CA THR A 60 8.70 0.28 2.31
C THR A 60 9.78 -0.38 1.46
N ARG A 61 9.56 -0.42 0.14
CA ARG A 61 10.61 -0.68 -0.85
C ARG A 61 10.80 0.57 -1.67
N ARG A 62 12.05 0.97 -1.89
CA ARG A 62 12.40 2.17 -2.64
C ARG A 62 13.20 1.80 -3.90
N PRO A 63 12.53 1.53 -5.04
CA PRO A 63 13.21 1.20 -6.28
C PRO A 63 13.90 2.43 -6.91
N ASP A 64 13.37 3.63 -6.69
CA ASP A 64 13.96 4.89 -7.16
C ASP A 64 14.76 5.58 -6.05
N GLN A 65 16.06 5.73 -6.26
CA GLN A 65 16.96 6.35 -5.28
C GLN A 65 16.79 7.87 -5.17
N GLN A 66 16.03 8.50 -6.07
CA GLN A 66 15.78 9.94 -6.06
C GLN A 66 14.78 10.38 -4.99
N PHE A 67 14.05 9.45 -4.38
CA PHE A 67 13.14 9.77 -3.28
C PHE A 67 13.91 10.17 -2.02
N LEU A 68 13.59 11.36 -1.50
CA LEU A 68 14.34 12.05 -0.44
C LEU A 68 14.47 11.25 0.86
N PHE A 69 13.48 10.42 1.20
CA PHE A 69 13.50 9.60 2.40
C PHE A 69 14.02 8.19 2.13
N THR A 70 14.78 7.65 3.07
CA THR A 70 15.13 6.23 3.12
C THR A 70 13.91 5.38 3.41
N ALA A 71 13.94 4.10 3.02
CA ALA A 71 12.85 3.18 3.33
C ALA A 71 12.58 3.08 4.84
N GLN A 72 13.63 3.19 5.67
CA GLN A 72 13.49 3.22 7.12
C GLN A 72 12.77 4.48 7.60
N GLN A 73 13.19 5.67 7.13
CA GLN A 73 12.52 6.93 7.48
C GLN A 73 11.04 6.92 7.07
N VAL A 74 10.69 6.35 5.92
CA VAL A 74 9.28 6.19 5.51
C VAL A 74 8.54 5.25 6.46
N ASN A 75 9.15 4.14 6.86
CA ASN A 75 8.50 3.19 7.78
C ASN A 75 8.21 3.84 9.14
N GLU A 76 9.16 4.58 9.70
CA GLU A 76 9.03 5.28 10.97
C GLU A 76 7.93 6.36 10.91
N ASP A 77 7.97 7.17 9.86
CA ASP A 77 7.05 8.29 9.67
C ASP A 77 5.59 7.84 9.43
N VAL A 78 5.40 6.86 8.55
CA VAL A 78 4.08 6.29 8.26
C VAL A 78 3.57 5.50 9.45
N GLY A 79 4.41 4.69 10.10
CA GLY A 79 4.04 3.89 11.26
C GLY A 79 3.64 4.74 12.47
N HIS A 80 4.26 5.90 12.67
CA HIS A 80 3.88 6.83 13.74
C HIS A 80 2.52 7.50 13.51
N SER A 81 2.11 7.65 12.24
CA SER A 81 0.91 8.40 11.85
C SER A 81 -0.30 7.52 11.51
N SER A 82 -0.20 6.20 11.74
CA SER A 82 -1.19 5.17 11.32
C SER A 82 -1.86 4.49 12.49
#